data_AF-A0A915ULS6-F1
#
_entry.id   AF-A0A915ULS6-F1
#
_cell.length_a   1.000
_cell.length_b   1.000
_cell.length_c   1.000
_cell.angle_alpha   90.00
_cell.angle_beta   90.00
_cell.angle_gamma   90.00
#
_symmetry.space_group_name_H-M   'P 1'
#
loop_
_entity.id
_entity.type
_entity.pdbx_description
1 polymer ?
#
loop_
_entity_poly.entity_id
_entity_poly.type
_entity_poly.pdbx_seq_one_letter_code
_entity_poly.pdbx_strand_id
1 'polypeptide(L)' 'MGECLVDRRWTVAELLALYPQAASVFTRHAMACVGCDLSRFDTLAMVAATYGLSWEAFAAELAEALSSPKAASSSTT' A
#
# COMPACT_ATOMS: atom_id res chain seq x y z
N MET A 1 -12.14 7.27 19.57
CA MET A 1 -10.79 6.70 19.65
C MET A 1 -10.41 6.38 18.21
N GLY A 2 -9.55 7.21 17.64
CA GLY A 2 -9.35 7.32 16.20
C GLY A 2 -8.70 6.06 15.63
N GLU A 3 -9.36 5.51 14.62
CA GLU A 3 -8.88 4.45 13.75
C GLU A 3 -7.50 4.81 13.18
N CYS A 4 -6.49 4.03 13.56
CA CYS A 4 -5.23 3.97 12.83
C CYS A 4 -5.50 3.11 11.60
N LEU A 5 -5.92 3.76 10.51
CA LEU A 5 -6.53 3.16 9.32
C LEU A 5 -5.64 2.12 8.61
N VAL A 6 -4.34 2.10 8.91
CA VAL A 6 -3.36 1.16 8.37
C VAL A 6 -2.40 0.72 9.48
N ASP A 7 -2.36 -0.58 9.79
CA ASP A 7 -1.41 -1.13 10.77
C ASP A 7 -0.14 -1.64 10.08
N ARG A 8 1.03 -1.33 10.63
CA ARG A 8 2.33 -1.76 10.09
C ARG A 8 2.53 -3.27 10.06
N ARG A 9 1.74 -4.02 10.83
CA ARG A 9 1.74 -5.49 10.88
C ARG A 9 0.91 -6.11 9.77
N TRP A 10 0.05 -5.33 9.10
CA TRP A 10 -0.67 -5.82 7.95
C TRP A 10 0.30 -6.17 6.84
N THR A 11 -0.04 -7.24 6.13
CA THR A 11 0.63 -7.59 4.89
C THR A 11 0.19 -6.66 3.77
N VAL A 12 1.05 -6.49 2.77
CA VAL A 12 0.67 -5.75 1.56
C VAL A 12 -0.59 -6.38 0.93
N ALA A 13 -0.70 -7.71 0.94
CA ALA A 13 -1.89 -8.39 0.43
C ALA A 13 -3.17 -8.07 1.20
N GLU A 14 -3.14 -8.04 2.54
CA GLU A 14 -4.31 -7.66 3.35
C GLU A 14 -4.73 -6.22 3.08
N LEU A 15 -3.76 -5.29 3.01
CA LEU A 15 -4.04 -3.89 2.71
C LEU A 15 -4.67 -3.75 1.32
N LEU A 16 -4.12 -4.41 0.30
CA LEU A 16 -4.61 -4.35 -1.07
C LEU A 16 -5.96 -5.07 -1.24
N ALA A 17 -6.23 -6.11 -0.45
CA ALA A 17 -7.52 -6.79 -0.43
C ALA A 17 -8.64 -5.89 0.11
N LEU A 18 -8.34 -5.04 1.11
CA LEU A 18 -9.26 -4.05 1.65
C LEU A 18 -9.34 -2.78 0.80
N TYR A 19 -8.20 -2.36 0.26
CA TYR A 19 -8.01 -1.09 -0.43
C TYR A 19 -7.16 -1.25 -1.69
N PRO A 20 -7.73 -1.73 -2.81
CA PRO A 20 -6.99 -1.92 -4.06
C PRO A 20 -6.41 -0.61 -4.61
N GLN A 21 -6.99 0.55 -4.26
CA GLN A 21 -6.46 1.87 -4.61
C GLN A 21 -5.08 2.16 -4.01
N ALA A 22 -4.74 1.54 -2.87
CA ALA A 22 -3.41 1.67 -2.27
C ALA A 22 -2.32 1.10 -3.19
N ALA A 23 -2.66 0.19 -4.12
CA ALA A 23 -1.74 -0.35 -5.13
C ALA A 23 -1.04 0.76 -5.93
N SER A 24 -1.73 1.89 -6.17
CA SER A 24 -1.18 3.02 -6.91
C SER A 24 0.07 3.61 -6.23
N VAL A 25 0.12 3.62 -4.89
CA VAL A 25 1.27 4.09 -4.11
C VAL A 25 2.47 3.17 -4.35
N PHE A 26 2.27 1.85 -4.29
CA PHE A 26 3.34 0.87 -4.54
C PHE A 26 3.86 0.95 -6.00
N THR A 27 2.96 1.12 -6.97
CA THR A 27 3.33 1.28 -8.39
C THR A 27 4.14 2.56 -8.63
N ARG A 28 3.81 3.66 -7.94
CA ARG A 28 4.58 4.93 -8.02
C ARG A 28 6.01 4.80 -7.51
N HIS A 29 6.22 4.01 -6.46
CA HIS A 29 7.55 3.75 -5.93
C HIS A 29 8.35 2.72 -6.74
N ALA A 30 7.85 2.29 -7.92
CA ALA A 30 8.46 1.25 -8.75
C ALA A 30 8.76 -0.04 -7.95
N MET A 31 7.95 -0.34 -6.94
CA MET A 31 8.08 -1.58 -6.18
C MET A 31 7.59 -2.72 -7.06
N ALA A 32 8.49 -3.34 -7.83
CA ALA A 32 8.16 -4.43 -8.76
C ALA A 32 7.61 -5.70 -8.07
N CYS A 33 7.64 -5.76 -6.73
CA CYS A 33 7.15 -6.90 -5.96
C CYS A 33 5.63 -7.07 -5.93
N VAL A 34 4.81 -6.09 -6.34
CA VAL A 34 3.32 -6.19 -6.24
C VAL A 34 2.71 -7.31 -7.09
N GLY A 35 3.51 -7.98 -7.95
CA GLY A 35 3.09 -9.13 -8.76
C GLY A 35 3.77 -10.46 -8.44
N CYS A 36 4.59 -10.54 -7.38
CA CYS A 36 5.32 -11.77 -7.02
C CYS A 36 4.72 -12.40 -5.76
N ASP A 37 4.65 -13.74 -5.69
CA ASP A 37 4.00 -14.49 -4.59
C ASP A 37 4.51 -14.12 -3.19
N LEU A 38 5.72 -13.58 -3.09
CA LEU A 38 6.33 -13.13 -1.84
C LEU A 38 5.64 -11.91 -1.21
N SER A 39 4.98 -11.06 -2.01
CA SER A 39 4.37 -9.81 -1.53
C SER A 39 3.19 -10.02 -0.58
N ARG A 40 2.63 -11.24 -0.52
CA ARG A 40 1.58 -11.61 0.44
C ARG A 40 2.09 -11.87 1.85
N PHE A 41 3.39 -12.09 2.01
CA PHE A 41 4.03 -12.34 3.30
C PHE A 41 4.79 -11.12 3.82
N ASP A 42 5.14 -10.20 2.94
CA ASP A 42 5.81 -8.96 3.30
C ASP A 42 4.85 -8.02 4.03
N THR A 43 5.22 -7.67 5.27
CA THR A 43 4.50 -6.67 6.07
C THR A 43 4.88 -5.28 5.62
N LEU A 44 3.97 -4.32 5.79
CA LEU A 44 4.25 -2.92 5.41
C LEU A 44 5.49 -2.38 6.14
N ALA A 45 5.73 -2.80 7.39
CA ALA A 45 6.96 -2.47 8.12
C ALA A 45 8.23 -3.02 7.45
N MET A 46 8.19 -4.28 6.99
CA MET A 46 9.33 -4.90 6.30
C MET A 46 9.59 -4.25 4.96
N VAL A 47 8.54 -3.98 4.17
CA VAL A 47 8.66 -3.30 2.89
C VAL A 47 9.24 -1.90 3.10
N ALA A 48 8.72 -1.13 4.05
CA ALA A 48 9.26 0.19 4.36
C ALA A 48 10.75 0.11 4.73
N ALA A 49 11.15 -0.84 5.59
CA ALA A 49 12.55 -1.01 5.97
C ALA A 49 13.45 -1.47 4.81
N THR A 50 13.01 -2.44 4.01
CA THR A 50 13.74 -2.98 2.85
C THR A 50 14.00 -1.90 1.80
N TYR A 51 13.01 -1.02 1.58
CA TYR A 51 13.12 0.08 0.63
C TYR A 51 13.68 1.38 1.26
N GLY A 52 14.01 1.37 2.56
CA GLY A 52 14.53 2.54 3.26
C GLY A 52 13.54 3.69 3.40
N LEU A 53 12.24 3.39 3.36
CA LEU A 53 11.14 4.36 3.51
C LEU A 53 10.79 4.57 4.98
N SER A 54 10.54 5.82 5.35
CA SER A 54 10.00 6.16 6.67
C SER A 54 8.53 5.72 6.77
N TRP A 55 8.21 4.96 7.83
CA TRP A 55 6.83 4.51 8.09
C TRP A 55 5.83 5.66 8.08
N GLU A 56 6.17 6.79 8.69
CA GLU A 56 5.28 7.95 8.77
C GLU A 56 4.97 8.55 7.39
N ALA A 57 6.00 8.69 6.54
CA ALA A 57 5.83 9.17 5.17
C ALA A 57 5.00 8.19 4.33
N PHE A 58 5.26 6.89 4.50
CA PHE A 58 4.56 5.83 3.78
C PHE A 58 3.08 5.72 4.20
N ALA A 59 2.79 5.82 5.50
CA ALA A 59 1.43 5.82 6.02
C ALA A 59 0.66 7.08 5.58
N ALA A 60 1.32 8.23 5.48
CA ALA A 60 0.73 9.46 4.95
C ALA A 60 0.36 9.32 3.46
N GLU A 61 1.27 8.83 2.63
CA GLU A 61 1.01 8.55 1.20
C GLU A 61 -0.16 7.57 1.00
N LEU A 62 -0.22 6.51 1.83
CA LEU A 62 -1.35 5.58 1.83
C LEU A 62 -2.66 6.28 2.23
N ALA A 63 -2.67 7.08 3.29
CA ALA A 63 -3.85 7.83 3.72
C ALA A 63 -4.32 8.83 2.65
N GLU A 64 -3.41 9.51 1.95
CA GLU A 64 -3.73 10.40 0.83
C GLU A 64 -4.33 9.63 -0.35
N ALA A 65 -3.77 8.46 -0.69
CA ALA A 65 -4.32 7.60 -1.73
C ALA A 65 -5.72 7.07 -1.37
N LEU A 66 -5.97 6.78 -0.10
CA LEU A 66 -7.29 6.39 0.41
C LEU A 66 -8.28 7.56 0.39
N SER A 67 -7.79 8.79 0.62
CA SER A 67 -8.60 10.02 0.61
C SER A 67 -8.90 10.55 -0.80
N SER A 68 -8.13 10.13 -1.81
CA SER A 68 -8.30 10.58 -3.19
C SER A 68 -8.98 9.50 -4.05
N PRO A 69 -10.33 9.46 -4.14
CA PRO A 69 -11.09 8.46 -4.90
C PRO A 69 -10.93 8.57 -6.44
N LYS A 70 -9.91 9.26 -6.95
CA LYS A 70 -9.85 9.72 -8.34
C LYS A 70 -9.30 8.71 -9.36
N ALA A 71 -8.93 7.49 -8.98
CA ALA A 71 -8.27 6.53 -9.89
C ALA A 71 -8.97 5.17 -10.08
N ALA A 72 -10.23 4.99 -9.62
CA ALA A 72 -11.05 3.84 -10.02
C ALA A 72 -11.82 4.12 -11.33
N SER A 73 -11.14 4.62 -12.35
CA SER A 73 -11.71 4.70 -13.70
C SER A 73 -10.65 4.44 -14.76
N SER A 74 -10.93 3.43 -15.60
CA SER A 74 -10.21 2.89 -16.77
C SER A 74 -9.18 1.79 -16.46
N SER A 75 -9.31 0.54 -16.94
CA SER A 75 -10.09 0.03 -18.08
C SER A 75 -10.44 -1.46 -17.93
N THR A 76 -11.70 -1.76 -18.26
CA THR A 76 -12.19 -3.02 -18.81
C THR A 76 -11.73 -3.12 -20.28
N THR A 77 -11.08 -4.22 -20.67
CA THR A 77 -11.33 -5.02 -21.89
C THR A 77 -10.47 -6.29 -21.82
#